data_AF-A0A1W9TLM8-F1
#
_entry.id   AF-A0A1W9TLM8-F1
#
_cell.length_a   1.000
_cell.length_b   1.000
_cell.length_c   1.000
_cell.angle_alpha   90.00
_cell.angle_beta   90.00
_cell.angle_gamma   90.00
#
_symmetry.space_group_name_H-M   'P 1'
#
loop_
_entity.id
_entity.type
_entity.pdbx_description
1 polymer ?
#
loop_
_entity_poly.entity_id
_entity_poly.type
_entity_poly.pdbx_seq_one_letter_code
_entity_poly.pdbx_strand_id
1 'polypeptide(L)'
;IKKNKIYKFERFLNEIKEKKIKIYIQDQIEEELGNINELHIKIKSYNIFLQILEIIQLKKCDKKERIKIEKDNIFYELELENIQFFYKDDFDFFIGLMDREWEIEISKNKFKLKIPIKITKLAQRVEMTTIVINSFIEQINNIKEKILEKLRECEFGIDKIRDMNLVLDELLLNAIEYGNKNNKEKKIYIEYKIIKGEKIYLSIEDEGEGFDYQNYIDSKKISGSGRGIYIVKKMVDSIKYTNNGKKVEIIKKR
;
A
#
# COMPACT_ATOMS: atom_id res chain seq x y z
N ILE A 1 -14.35 24.21 32.73
CA ILE A 1 -15.23 23.07 32.30
C ILE A 1 -16.00 23.39 31.00
N LYS A 2 -16.64 24.56 30.83
CA LYS A 2 -17.38 24.93 29.58
C LYS A 2 -16.51 24.97 28.30
N LYS A 3 -15.33 25.61 28.31
CA LYS A 3 -14.41 25.64 27.14
C LYS A 3 -13.98 24.25 26.65
N ASN A 4 -13.68 23.31 27.56
CA ASN A 4 -13.32 21.94 27.21
C ASN A 4 -14.49 21.12 26.63
N LYS A 5 -15.74 21.45 26.97
CA LYS A 5 -16.92 20.80 26.36
C LYS A 5 -17.20 21.34 24.95
N ILE A 6 -17.04 22.65 24.75
CA ILE A 6 -17.17 23.30 23.43
C ILE A 6 -16.12 22.73 22.47
N TYR A 7 -14.85 22.66 22.89
CA TYR A 7 -13.78 22.10 22.05
C TYR A 7 -13.99 20.63 21.69
N LYS A 8 -14.52 19.82 22.62
CA LYS A 8 -14.89 18.43 22.34
C LYS A 8 -16.08 18.32 21.38
N PHE A 9 -17.05 19.22 21.50
CA PHE A 9 -18.23 19.25 20.64
C PHE A 9 -17.88 19.72 19.23
N GLU A 10 -17.09 20.78 19.09
CA GLU A 10 -16.55 21.24 17.80
C GLU A 10 -15.70 20.16 17.13
N ARG A 11 -14.83 19.49 17.90
CA ARG A 11 -14.06 18.35 17.40
C ARG A 11 -14.97 17.21 16.92
N PHE A 12 -15.99 16.85 17.69
CA PHE A 12 -16.94 15.82 17.33
C PHE A 12 -17.76 16.18 16.07
N LEU A 13 -18.20 17.43 15.96
CA LEU A 13 -18.87 17.93 14.75
C LEU A 13 -17.95 17.91 13.53
N ASN A 14 -16.67 18.25 13.70
CA ASN A 14 -15.67 18.16 12.63
C ASN A 14 -15.46 16.71 12.19
N GLU A 15 -15.39 15.76 13.12
CA GLU A 15 -15.29 14.32 12.81
C GLU A 15 -16.53 13.79 12.07
N ILE A 16 -17.74 14.28 12.39
CA ILE A 16 -18.97 13.92 11.66
C ILE A 16 -18.97 14.51 10.25
N LYS A 17 -18.66 15.81 10.12
CA LYS A 17 -18.55 16.47 8.81
C LYS A 17 -17.50 15.77 7.96
N GLU A 18 -16.40 15.35 8.57
CA GLU A 18 -15.33 14.58 7.93
C GLU A 18 -15.84 13.29 7.32
N LYS A 19 -16.57 12.47 8.09
CA LYS A 19 -17.10 11.20 7.59
C LYS A 19 -18.06 11.40 6.42
N LYS A 20 -18.96 12.38 6.49
CA LYS A 20 -19.94 12.65 5.43
C LYS A 20 -19.28 13.06 4.11
N ILE A 21 -18.27 13.91 4.17
CA ILE A 21 -17.52 14.35 2.99
C ILE A 21 -16.72 13.19 2.39
N LYS A 22 -16.10 12.35 3.22
CA LYS A 22 -15.39 11.16 2.74
C LYS A 22 -16.32 10.23 1.97
N ILE A 23 -17.52 9.99 2.50
CA ILE A 23 -18.56 9.19 1.83
C ILE A 23 -18.96 9.85 0.51
N TYR A 24 -19.27 11.15 0.51
CA TYR A 24 -19.61 11.88 -0.71
C TYR A 24 -18.52 11.81 -1.80
N ILE A 25 -17.26 12.02 -1.43
CA ILE A 25 -16.13 11.91 -2.37
C ILE A 25 -16.00 10.47 -2.88
N GLN A 26 -16.19 9.48 -2.02
CA GLN A 26 -16.15 8.07 -2.40
C GLN A 26 -17.27 7.73 -3.41
N ASP A 27 -18.51 8.10 -3.11
CA ASP A 27 -19.67 7.87 -3.98
C ASP A 27 -19.44 8.50 -5.37
N GLN A 28 -18.91 9.73 -5.42
CA GLN A 28 -18.61 10.42 -6.67
C GLN A 28 -17.45 9.79 -7.45
N ILE A 29 -16.43 9.28 -6.77
CA ILE A 29 -15.35 8.53 -7.42
C ILE A 29 -15.89 7.20 -7.98
N GLU A 30 -16.75 6.51 -7.23
CA GLU A 30 -17.36 5.25 -7.67
C GLU A 30 -18.33 5.44 -8.86
N GLU A 31 -19.02 6.57 -8.93
CA GLU A 31 -19.87 6.95 -10.06
C GLU A 31 -19.06 7.18 -11.35
N GLU A 32 -17.91 7.85 -11.24
CA GLU A 32 -17.05 8.18 -12.40
C GLU A 32 -16.14 7.02 -12.85
N LEU A 33 -15.66 6.18 -11.92
CA LEU A 33 -14.67 5.13 -12.20
C LEU A 33 -15.22 3.69 -12.06
N GLY A 34 -16.48 3.52 -11.64
CA GLY A 34 -17.07 2.24 -11.27
C GLY A 34 -16.71 1.82 -9.84
N ASN A 35 -17.20 0.65 -9.41
CA ASN A 35 -17.03 0.17 -8.03
C ASN A 35 -15.54 -0.09 -7.71
N ILE A 36 -14.91 0.85 -7.00
CA ILE A 36 -13.55 0.72 -6.48
C ILE A 36 -13.65 0.25 -5.03
N ASN A 37 -13.41 -1.04 -4.79
CA ASN A 37 -13.40 -1.60 -3.46
C ASN A 37 -12.36 -0.89 -2.56
N GLU A 38 -12.88 -0.27 -1.50
CA GLU A 38 -12.19 0.48 -0.44
C GLU A 38 -11.21 1.56 -0.92
N LEU A 39 -11.65 2.82 -0.88
CA LEU A 39 -10.82 3.99 -1.16
C LEU A 39 -10.27 4.59 0.12
N HIS A 40 -8.96 4.50 0.34
CA HIS A 40 -8.32 5.27 1.41
C HIS A 40 -7.99 6.69 0.93
N ILE A 41 -8.95 7.60 1.07
CA ILE A 41 -8.81 9.01 0.69
C ILE A 41 -7.90 9.72 1.71
N LYS A 42 -6.70 10.12 1.28
CA LYS A 42 -5.80 10.96 2.09
C LYS A 42 -5.72 12.37 1.52
N ILE A 43 -6.47 13.29 2.13
CA ILE A 43 -6.37 14.73 1.88
C ILE A 43 -5.47 15.31 2.97
N LYS A 44 -4.28 15.81 2.60
CA LYS A 44 -3.47 16.61 3.54
C LYS A 44 -4.25 17.88 3.89
N SER A 45 -4.17 18.32 5.13
CA SER A 45 -4.79 19.58 5.59
C SER A 45 -6.34 19.59 5.56
N TYR A 46 -6.97 18.42 5.76
CA TYR A 46 -8.43 18.22 5.74
C TYR A 46 -9.23 19.14 6.69
N ASN A 47 -8.65 19.53 7.83
CA ASN A 47 -9.29 20.49 8.73
C ASN A 47 -9.48 21.87 8.09
N ILE A 48 -8.56 22.28 7.22
CA ILE A 48 -8.65 23.54 6.47
C ILE A 48 -9.79 23.46 5.46
N PHE A 49 -9.95 22.30 4.80
CA PHE A 49 -11.06 22.04 3.90
C PHE A 49 -12.43 22.12 4.60
N LEU A 50 -12.55 21.57 5.81
CA LEU A 50 -13.78 21.66 6.62
C LEU A 50 -14.11 23.11 7.00
N GLN A 51 -13.11 23.94 7.32
CA GLN A 51 -13.29 25.36 7.62
C GLN A 51 -13.78 26.15 6.41
N ILE A 52 -13.24 25.84 5.22
CA ILE A 52 -13.70 26.43 3.95
C ILE A 52 -15.19 26.12 3.74
N LEU A 53 -15.60 24.85 3.85
CA LEU A 53 -16.99 24.42 3.70
C LEU A 53 -17.96 25.05 4.70
N GLU A 54 -17.51 25.28 5.93
CA GLU A 54 -18.31 25.95 6.95
C GLU A 54 -18.51 27.44 6.63
N ILE A 55 -17.47 28.13 6.15
CA ILE A 55 -17.58 29.53 5.70
C ILE A 55 -18.51 29.64 4.49
N ILE A 56 -18.45 28.69 3.56
CA ILE A 56 -19.32 28.62 2.38
C ILE A 56 -20.79 28.52 2.76
N GLN A 57 -21.13 27.62 3.69
CA GLN A 57 -22.50 27.46 4.17
C GLN A 57 -23.06 28.73 4.81
N LEU A 58 -22.20 29.55 5.43
CA LEU A 58 -22.59 30.78 6.10
C LEU A 58 -22.81 31.97 5.14
N LYS A 59 -22.26 31.94 3.91
CA LYS A 59 -22.17 33.12 3.04
C LYS A 59 -23.18 33.16 1.86
N LYS A 60 -24.13 32.23 1.76
CA LYS A 60 -25.16 32.17 0.69
C LYS A 60 -24.59 32.33 -0.74
N CYS A 61 -23.57 31.55 -1.07
CA CYS A 61 -23.00 31.51 -2.41
C CYS A 61 -23.48 30.28 -3.19
N ASP A 62 -23.43 30.35 -4.52
CA ASP A 62 -23.69 29.20 -5.37
C ASP A 62 -22.50 28.25 -5.32
N LYS A 63 -22.77 26.97 -5.09
CA LYS A 63 -21.76 25.94 -4.89
C LYS A 63 -21.82 24.90 -6.01
N LYS A 64 -20.68 24.64 -6.64
CA LYS A 64 -20.48 23.54 -7.60
C LYS A 64 -19.33 22.68 -7.11
N GLU A 65 -19.59 21.40 -6.90
CA GLU A 65 -18.59 20.40 -6.50
C GLU A 65 -18.53 19.32 -7.56
N ARG A 66 -17.32 18.86 -7.88
CA ARG A 66 -17.11 17.75 -8.81
C ARG A 66 -15.77 17.07 -8.56
N ILE A 67 -15.70 15.80 -8.94
CA ILE A 67 -14.43 15.09 -9.07
C ILE A 67 -13.94 15.25 -10.50
N LYS A 68 -12.67 15.59 -10.69
CA LYS A 68 -12.02 15.60 -11.99
C LYS A 68 -10.89 14.60 -12.03
N ILE A 69 -10.82 13.87 -13.13
CA ILE A 69 -9.74 12.94 -13.42
C ILE A 69 -8.93 13.54 -14.56
N GLU A 70 -7.68 13.90 -14.29
CA GLU A 70 -6.76 14.42 -15.29
C GLU A 70 -5.55 13.48 -15.38
N LYS A 71 -5.50 12.68 -16.45
CA LYS A 71 -4.55 11.56 -16.62
C LYS A 71 -4.68 10.54 -15.48
N ASP A 72 -3.67 10.45 -14.61
CA ASP A 72 -3.61 9.55 -13.46
C ASP A 72 -3.86 10.26 -12.12
N ASN A 73 -4.18 11.56 -12.15
CA ASN A 73 -4.43 12.35 -10.96
C ASN A 73 -5.92 12.63 -10.80
N ILE A 74 -6.38 12.59 -9.55
CA ILE A 74 -7.77 12.80 -9.20
C ILE A 74 -7.82 14.05 -8.33
N PHE A 75 -8.74 14.95 -8.66
CA PHE A 75 -8.91 16.22 -8.01
C PHE A 75 -10.33 16.35 -7.52
N TYR A 76 -10.50 16.85 -6.30
CA TYR A 76 -11.75 17.42 -5.87
C TYR A 76 -11.73 18.90 -6.26
N GLU A 77 -12.65 19.32 -7.12
CA GLU A 77 -12.86 20.72 -7.48
C GLU A 77 -14.09 21.27 -6.78
N LEU A 78 -13.88 22.38 -6.05
CA LEU A 78 -14.93 23.20 -5.46
C LEU A 78 -14.90 24.57 -6.10
N GLU A 79 -16.01 24.94 -6.71
CA GLU A 79 -16.20 26.22 -7.37
C GLU A 79 -17.38 26.93 -6.73
N LEU A 80 -17.14 28.18 -6.38
CA LEU A 80 -18.09 29.03 -5.70
C LEU A 80 -18.26 30.30 -6.51
N GLU A 81 -19.51 30.64 -6.76
CA GLU A 81 -19.90 31.84 -7.49
C GLU A 81 -20.75 32.74 -6.57
N ASN A 82 -20.77 34.03 -6.87
CA ASN A 82 -21.53 35.03 -6.12
C ASN A 82 -21.12 35.15 -4.64
N ILE A 83 -19.86 34.87 -4.32
CA ILE A 83 -19.34 35.10 -2.96
C ILE A 83 -19.23 36.60 -2.72
N GLN A 84 -19.80 37.04 -1.59
CA GLN A 84 -19.47 38.34 -1.02
C GLN A 84 -18.34 38.17 0.01
N PHE A 85 -17.13 38.61 -0.34
CA PHE A 85 -16.04 38.77 0.62
C PHE A 85 -16.32 40.07 1.39
N PHE A 86 -16.70 39.97 2.66
CA PHE A 86 -17.19 41.11 3.43
C PHE A 86 -16.04 41.94 4.02
N TYR A 87 -14.86 41.33 4.19
CA TYR A 87 -13.69 41.96 4.78
C TYR A 87 -12.41 41.61 4.02
N LYS A 88 -11.41 42.50 4.07
CA LYS A 88 -10.06 42.26 3.51
C LYS A 88 -9.42 41.02 4.15
N ASP A 89 -9.69 40.78 5.43
CA ASP A 89 -9.24 39.62 6.19
C ASP A 89 -9.80 38.29 5.66
N ASP A 90 -10.99 38.30 5.05
CA ASP A 90 -11.55 37.10 4.39
C ASP A 90 -10.64 36.70 3.21
N PHE A 91 -10.20 37.68 2.41
CA PHE A 91 -9.32 37.43 1.25
C PHE A 91 -7.93 36.93 1.69
N ASP A 92 -7.34 37.58 2.70
CA ASP A 92 -6.04 37.17 3.26
C ASP A 92 -6.11 35.78 3.92
N PHE A 93 -7.25 35.42 4.52
CA PHE A 93 -7.50 34.06 5.01
C PHE A 93 -7.46 33.04 3.87
N PHE A 94 -8.19 33.26 2.77
CA PHE A 94 -8.20 32.32 1.63
C PHE A 94 -6.82 32.16 0.97
N ILE A 95 -6.04 33.25 0.89
CA ILE A 95 -4.63 33.20 0.47
C ILE A 95 -3.77 32.40 1.46
N GLY A 96 -4.04 32.53 2.77
CA GLY A 96 -3.37 31.75 3.81
C GLY A 96 -3.63 30.24 3.76
N LEU A 97 -4.64 29.78 3.00
CA LEU A 97 -4.94 28.36 2.76
C LEU A 97 -4.07 27.74 1.67
N MET A 98 -3.19 28.51 1.03
CA MET A 98 -2.26 28.02 0.00
C MET A 98 -1.31 26.97 0.59
N ASP A 99 -1.74 25.71 0.61
CA ASP A 99 -0.85 24.55 0.72
C ASP A 99 -0.09 24.40 -0.61
N ARG A 100 1.17 23.97 -0.59
CA ARG A 100 2.00 23.81 -1.80
C ARG A 100 1.41 22.81 -2.80
N GLU A 101 0.48 21.98 -2.34
CA GLU A 101 -0.20 20.96 -3.15
C GLU A 101 -1.60 21.40 -3.66
N TRP A 102 -2.16 22.54 -3.22
CA TRP A 102 -3.52 22.97 -3.62
C TRP A 102 -3.47 24.05 -4.71
N GLU A 103 -4.41 23.99 -5.65
CA GLU A 103 -4.61 25.05 -6.63
C GLU A 103 -5.79 25.92 -6.22
N ILE A 104 -5.55 27.21 -6.02
CA ILE A 104 -6.58 28.18 -5.63
C ILE A 104 -6.63 29.30 -6.66
N GLU A 105 -7.82 29.57 -7.20
CA GLU A 105 -8.10 30.75 -8.02
C GLU A 105 -9.13 31.61 -7.29
N ILE A 106 -8.80 32.87 -7.02
CA ILE A 106 -9.70 33.82 -6.35
C ILE A 106 -9.90 35.04 -7.23
N SER A 107 -11.16 35.43 -7.41
CA SER A 107 -11.56 36.70 -8.01
C SER A 107 -12.62 37.39 -7.13
N LYS A 108 -13.05 38.60 -7.51
CA LYS A 108 -13.97 39.43 -6.70
C LYS A 108 -15.27 38.71 -6.29
N ASN A 109 -15.76 37.78 -7.09
CA ASN A 109 -17.03 37.09 -6.87
C ASN A 109 -16.94 35.57 -7.06
N LYS A 110 -15.72 35.04 -7.25
CA LYS A 110 -15.50 33.63 -7.56
C LYS A 110 -14.34 33.10 -6.75
N PHE A 111 -14.51 31.88 -6.25
CA PHE A 111 -13.43 31.11 -5.64
C PHE A 111 -13.44 29.72 -6.24
N LYS A 112 -12.27 29.24 -6.65
CA LYS A 112 -12.09 27.88 -7.13
C LYS A 112 -10.94 27.25 -6.36
N LEU A 113 -11.19 26.07 -5.82
CA LEU A 113 -10.22 25.27 -5.09
C LEU A 113 -10.13 23.90 -5.78
N LYS A 114 -8.91 23.49 -6.12
CA LYS A 114 -8.61 22.12 -6.50
C LYS A 114 -7.72 21.48 -5.45
N ILE A 115 -8.18 20.35 -4.94
CA ILE A 115 -7.43 19.55 -3.97
C ILE A 115 -7.05 18.24 -4.63
N PRO A 116 -5.75 17.89 -4.70
CA PRO A 116 -5.34 16.58 -5.18
C PRO A 116 -5.81 15.49 -4.19
N ILE A 117 -6.51 14.50 -4.72
CA ILE A 117 -6.93 13.30 -4.01
C ILE A 117 -5.90 12.22 -4.29
N LYS A 118 -5.14 11.84 -3.26
CA LYS A 118 -4.29 10.65 -3.35
C LYS A 118 -5.15 9.42 -3.12
N ILE A 119 -5.46 8.71 -4.20
CA ILE A 119 -5.99 7.36 -4.12
C ILE A 119 -4.82 6.40 -3.99
N THR A 120 -4.60 5.88 -2.78
CA THR A 120 -3.85 4.64 -2.63
C THR A 120 -4.83 3.51 -2.89
N LYS A 121 -4.68 2.76 -3.98
CA LYS A 121 -5.42 1.50 -4.18
C LYS A 121 -5.22 0.66 -2.92
N LEU A 122 -6.30 0.38 -2.17
CA LEU A 122 -6.24 -0.73 -1.24
C LEU A 122 -6.00 -1.99 -2.07
N ALA A 123 -5.06 -2.81 -1.60
CA ALA A 123 -4.60 -3.99 -2.31
C ALA A 123 -5.82 -4.72 -2.89
N GLN A 124 -5.86 -4.89 -4.22
CA GLN A 124 -6.70 -5.92 -4.83
C GLN A 124 -6.59 -7.17 -3.95
N ARG A 125 -7.68 -7.94 -3.76
CA ARG A 125 -7.57 -9.25 -3.10
C ARG A 125 -6.51 -10.05 -3.86
N VAL A 126 -5.27 -10.01 -3.38
CA VAL A 126 -4.17 -10.71 -3.99
C VAL A 126 -4.31 -12.12 -3.45
N GLU A 127 -4.86 -12.99 -4.29
CA GLU A 127 -5.03 -14.38 -3.95
C GLU A 127 -3.67 -14.98 -3.57
N MET A 128 -3.64 -15.59 -2.39
CA MET A 128 -2.50 -16.36 -1.95
C MET A 128 -2.56 -17.72 -2.65
N THR A 129 -1.54 -18.01 -3.46
CA THR A 129 -1.38 -19.32 -4.05
C THR A 129 -0.62 -20.20 -3.08
N THR A 130 -1.18 -21.36 -2.74
CA THR A 130 -0.52 -22.38 -1.91
C THR A 130 -0.20 -23.60 -2.75
N ILE A 131 1.03 -24.10 -2.62
CA ILE A 131 1.55 -25.28 -3.29
C ILE A 131 2.17 -26.18 -2.22
N VAL A 132 1.90 -27.47 -2.29
CA VAL A 132 2.54 -28.48 -1.43
C VAL A 132 3.28 -29.45 -2.32
N ILE A 133 4.56 -29.66 -2.06
CA ILE A 133 5.39 -30.63 -2.76
C ILE A 133 5.99 -31.64 -1.79
N ASN A 134 6.37 -32.81 -2.31
CA ASN A 134 7.24 -33.71 -1.59
C ASN A 134 8.65 -33.13 -1.53
N SER A 135 9.39 -33.47 -0.48
CA SER A 135 10.77 -33.05 -0.25
C SER A 135 11.74 -33.79 -1.18
N PHE A 136 11.66 -33.52 -2.48
CA PHE A 136 12.42 -34.19 -3.54
C PHE A 136 12.89 -33.19 -4.60
N ILE A 137 14.17 -33.28 -4.99
CA ILE A 137 14.86 -32.23 -5.76
C ILE A 137 14.27 -32.01 -7.15
N GLU A 138 13.71 -33.06 -7.75
CA GLU A 138 13.08 -33.08 -9.06
C GLU A 138 11.81 -32.21 -9.11
N GLN A 139 11.19 -31.92 -7.97
CA GLN A 139 10.04 -31.01 -7.88
C GLN A 139 10.45 -29.54 -8.02
N ILE A 140 11.71 -29.19 -7.72
CA ILE A 140 12.17 -27.80 -7.62
C ILE A 140 11.96 -27.06 -8.94
N ASN A 141 12.46 -27.62 -10.06
CA ASN A 141 12.44 -26.93 -11.35
C ASN A 141 11.01 -26.58 -11.81
N ASN A 142 10.06 -27.49 -11.61
CA ASN A 142 8.67 -27.26 -12.00
C ASN A 142 8.04 -26.12 -11.18
N ILE A 143 8.23 -26.13 -9.85
CA ILE A 143 7.69 -25.07 -8.99
C ILE A 143 8.35 -23.73 -9.26
N LYS A 144 9.67 -23.73 -9.48
CA LYS A 144 10.40 -22.52 -9.85
C LYS A 144 9.83 -21.91 -11.12
N GLU A 145 9.74 -22.67 -12.20
CA GLU A 145 9.23 -22.13 -13.47
C GLU A 145 7.81 -21.59 -13.33
N LYS A 146 6.94 -22.27 -12.57
CA LYS A 146 5.59 -21.77 -12.28
C LYS A 146 5.58 -20.40 -11.58
N ILE A 147 6.45 -20.20 -10.59
CA ILE A 147 6.55 -18.90 -9.89
C ILE A 147 7.20 -17.85 -10.80
N LEU A 148 8.25 -18.21 -11.54
CA LEU A 148 8.97 -17.30 -12.43
C LEU A 148 8.12 -16.84 -13.62
N GLU A 149 7.28 -17.71 -14.20
CA GLU A 149 6.27 -17.33 -15.20
C GLU A 149 5.29 -16.30 -14.64
N LYS A 150 4.80 -16.49 -13.41
CA LYS A 150 3.91 -15.52 -12.78
C LYS A 150 4.57 -14.17 -12.54
N LEU A 151 5.87 -14.15 -12.23
CA LEU A 151 6.64 -12.91 -12.16
C LEU A 151 6.81 -12.24 -13.53
N ARG A 152 7.01 -13.02 -14.61
CA ARG A 152 7.03 -12.52 -15.99
C ARG A 152 5.69 -11.90 -16.39
N GLU A 153 4.57 -12.58 -16.13
CA GLU A 153 3.21 -12.06 -16.37
C GLU A 153 2.92 -10.76 -15.59
N CYS A 154 3.55 -10.60 -14.42
CA CYS A 154 3.44 -9.39 -13.59
C CYS A 154 4.49 -8.32 -13.93
N GLU A 155 5.20 -8.48 -15.05
CA GLU A 155 6.19 -7.54 -15.59
C GLU A 155 7.33 -7.22 -14.60
N PHE A 156 7.82 -8.21 -13.85
CA PHE A 156 9.05 -8.05 -13.10
C PHE A 156 10.25 -7.91 -14.04
N GLY A 157 11.21 -7.06 -13.68
CA GLY A 157 12.42 -6.87 -14.47
C GLY A 157 13.26 -8.16 -14.55
N ILE A 158 14.01 -8.32 -15.65
CA ILE A 158 14.82 -9.52 -15.92
C ILE A 158 15.81 -9.82 -14.78
N ASP A 159 16.46 -8.80 -14.24
CA ASP A 159 17.38 -8.96 -13.11
C ASP A 159 16.66 -9.50 -11.86
N LYS A 160 15.42 -9.05 -11.61
CA LYS A 160 14.62 -9.50 -10.47
C LYS A 160 14.17 -10.94 -10.63
N ILE A 161 13.83 -11.34 -11.85
CA ILE A 161 13.48 -12.73 -12.18
C ILE A 161 14.71 -13.63 -11.99
N ARG A 162 15.91 -13.18 -12.42
CA ARG A 162 17.16 -13.90 -12.18
C ARG A 162 17.48 -14.03 -10.69
N ASP A 163 17.32 -12.95 -9.92
CA ASP A 163 17.49 -12.98 -8.47
C ASP A 163 16.52 -13.97 -7.82
N MET A 164 15.24 -13.92 -8.20
CA MET A 164 14.21 -14.82 -7.68
C MET A 164 14.46 -16.28 -8.04
N ASN A 165 15.03 -16.56 -9.22
CA ASN A 165 15.44 -17.90 -9.61
C ASN A 165 16.45 -18.49 -8.61
N LEU A 166 17.50 -17.73 -8.26
CA LEU A 166 18.50 -18.19 -7.29
C LEU A 166 17.93 -18.24 -5.86
N VAL A 167 17.09 -17.27 -5.47
CA VAL A 167 16.42 -17.29 -4.17
C VAL A 167 15.59 -18.56 -3.99
N LEU A 168 14.82 -18.95 -5.01
CA LEU A 168 14.01 -20.17 -4.97
C LEU A 168 14.88 -21.42 -4.87
N ASP A 169 15.99 -21.51 -5.60
CA ASP A 169 16.95 -22.62 -5.49
C ASP A 169 17.44 -22.77 -4.05
N GLU A 170 17.97 -21.70 -3.47
CA GLU A 170 18.56 -21.72 -2.13
C GLU A 170 17.52 -22.08 -1.07
N LEU A 171 16.32 -21.49 -1.13
CA LEU A 171 15.30 -21.73 -0.11
C LEU A 171 14.69 -23.13 -0.22
N LEU A 172 14.43 -23.64 -1.43
CA LEU A 172 13.88 -24.98 -1.63
C LEU A 172 14.91 -26.06 -1.31
N LEU A 173 16.16 -25.89 -1.73
CA LEU A 173 17.25 -26.81 -1.36
C LEU A 173 17.45 -26.84 0.16
N ASN A 174 17.41 -25.68 0.82
CA ASN A 174 17.53 -25.63 2.28
C ASN A 174 16.39 -26.39 2.98
N ALA A 175 15.15 -26.23 2.50
CA ALA A 175 14.00 -26.96 3.01
C ALA A 175 14.13 -28.49 2.83
N ILE A 176 14.67 -28.94 1.69
CA ILE A 176 14.88 -30.36 1.39
C ILE A 176 16.04 -30.94 2.21
N GLU A 177 17.23 -30.34 2.10
CA GLU A 177 18.48 -30.90 2.60
C GLU A 177 18.65 -30.69 4.10
N TYR A 178 18.39 -29.47 4.60
CA TYR A 178 18.62 -29.12 6.00
C TYR A 178 17.36 -29.25 6.85
N GLY A 179 16.21 -28.79 6.34
CA GLY A 179 14.92 -28.90 7.04
C GLY A 179 14.46 -30.34 7.13
N ASN A 180 14.11 -30.92 6.00
CA ASN A 180 13.55 -32.27 5.90
C ASN A 180 14.59 -33.39 5.88
N LYS A 181 15.90 -33.07 5.88
CA LYS A 181 17.00 -34.05 5.90
C LYS A 181 16.91 -35.08 4.76
N ASN A 182 16.53 -34.63 3.56
CA ASN A 182 16.29 -35.44 2.37
C ASN A 182 15.22 -36.55 2.53
N ASN A 183 14.34 -36.43 3.54
CA ASN A 183 13.25 -37.38 3.73
C ASN A 183 12.11 -37.09 2.73
N LYS A 184 11.96 -37.95 1.72
CA LYS A 184 10.98 -37.80 0.63
C LYS A 184 9.52 -37.90 1.07
N GLU A 185 9.25 -38.50 2.23
CA GLU A 185 7.89 -38.58 2.79
C GLU A 185 7.42 -37.25 3.37
N LYS A 186 8.36 -36.36 3.73
CA LYS A 186 8.06 -35.03 4.23
C LYS A 186 7.64 -34.07 3.11
N LYS A 187 6.90 -33.05 3.49
CA LYS A 187 6.35 -32.01 2.62
C LYS A 187 7.09 -30.70 2.77
N ILE A 188 6.95 -29.88 1.74
CA ILE A 188 7.32 -28.47 1.73
C ILE A 188 6.10 -27.69 1.29
N TYR A 189 5.73 -26.70 2.11
CA TYR A 189 4.60 -25.81 1.90
C TYR A 189 5.11 -24.49 1.35
N ILE A 190 4.57 -24.07 0.22
CA ILE A 190 5.02 -22.89 -0.51
C ILE A 190 3.81 -21.99 -0.70
N GLU A 191 3.86 -20.77 -0.19
CA GLU A 191 2.78 -19.81 -0.35
C GLU A 191 3.33 -18.56 -0.99
N TYR A 192 2.66 -18.03 -2.02
CA TYR A 192 3.08 -16.74 -2.58
C TYR A 192 1.89 -15.91 -3.01
N LYS A 193 2.09 -14.59 -3.02
CA LYS A 193 1.14 -13.62 -3.55
C LYS A 193 1.90 -12.50 -4.25
N ILE A 194 1.42 -12.08 -5.41
CA ILE A 194 2.07 -11.04 -6.22
C ILE A 194 1.16 -9.81 -6.27
N ILE A 195 1.62 -8.71 -5.69
CA ILE A 195 0.96 -7.42 -5.84
C ILE A 195 1.48 -6.80 -7.13
N LYS A 196 0.64 -6.80 -8.17
CA LYS A 196 1.01 -6.34 -9.51
C LYS A 196 1.54 -4.91 -9.47
N GLY A 197 2.70 -4.69 -10.10
CA GLY A 197 3.37 -3.40 -10.11
C GLY A 197 4.16 -3.05 -8.83
N GLU A 198 4.13 -3.91 -7.80
CA GLU A 198 4.77 -3.61 -6.51
C GLU A 198 5.80 -4.67 -6.08
N LYS A 199 5.36 -5.88 -5.74
CA LYS A 199 6.19 -6.88 -5.02
C LYS A 199 5.59 -8.28 -5.03
N ILE A 200 6.45 -9.29 -4.83
CA ILE A 200 6.07 -10.65 -4.46
C ILE A 200 6.33 -10.86 -2.97
N TYR A 201 5.37 -11.50 -2.31
CA TYR A 201 5.56 -12.18 -1.03
C TYR A 201 5.66 -13.67 -1.30
N LEU A 202 6.62 -14.34 -0.68
CA LEU A 202 6.83 -15.77 -0.77
C LEU A 202 7.11 -16.32 0.64
N SER A 203 6.49 -17.44 0.99
CA SER A 203 6.80 -18.24 2.15
C SER A 203 7.16 -19.67 1.71
N ILE A 204 8.14 -20.26 2.38
CA ILE A 204 8.51 -21.67 2.23
C ILE A 204 8.62 -22.24 3.64
N GLU A 205 7.96 -23.36 3.89
CA GLU A 205 7.92 -24.04 5.18
C GLU A 205 8.17 -25.53 5.04
N ASP A 206 9.12 -26.06 5.81
CA ASP A 206 9.46 -27.48 5.88
C ASP A 206 8.92 -28.15 7.16
N GLU A 207 8.94 -29.49 7.18
CA GLU A 207 8.51 -30.32 8.31
C GLU A 207 9.69 -30.78 9.19
N GLY A 208 10.81 -30.07 9.10
CA GLY A 208 12.02 -30.32 9.88
C GLY A 208 11.88 -29.95 11.36
N GLU A 209 13.01 -30.02 12.07
CA GLU A 209 13.12 -29.59 13.47
C GLU A 209 13.33 -28.07 13.59
N GLY A 210 13.63 -27.41 12.46
CA GLY A 210 14.01 -26.02 12.40
C GLY A 210 15.49 -25.81 12.75
N PHE A 211 15.90 -24.55 12.79
CA PHE A 211 17.26 -24.16 13.15
C PHE A 211 17.27 -22.79 13.83
N ASP A 212 18.29 -22.56 14.65
CA ASP A 212 18.51 -21.24 15.24
C ASP A 212 19.05 -20.27 14.20
N TYR A 213 18.13 -19.56 13.55
CA TYR A 213 18.42 -18.61 12.49
C TYR A 213 19.04 -17.30 13.00
N GLN A 214 18.92 -16.97 14.29
CA GLN A 214 19.42 -15.69 14.83
C GLN A 214 20.94 -15.58 14.65
N ASN A 215 21.62 -16.71 14.81
CA ASN A 215 23.06 -16.81 14.61
C ASN A 215 23.51 -16.71 13.14
N TYR A 216 22.61 -16.90 12.17
CA TYR A 216 22.95 -16.86 10.73
C TYR A 216 22.59 -15.55 10.05
N ILE A 217 21.48 -14.89 10.45
CA ILE A 217 21.00 -13.66 9.80
C ILE A 217 22.06 -12.54 9.89
N ASP A 218 22.80 -12.44 10.99
CA ASP A 218 23.79 -11.38 11.20
C ASP A 218 25.25 -11.84 11.05
N SER A 219 25.47 -13.13 10.86
CA SER A 219 26.83 -13.64 10.64
C SER A 219 27.28 -13.41 9.20
N LYS A 220 28.51 -12.90 9.02
CA LYS A 220 29.22 -12.91 7.73
C LYS A 220 29.79 -14.31 7.42
N LYS A 221 29.25 -15.39 8.00
CA LYS A 221 29.79 -16.75 7.79
C LYS A 221 29.44 -17.21 6.37
N ILE A 222 30.44 -17.16 5.49
CA ILE A 222 30.35 -17.51 4.06
C ILE A 222 30.58 -19.03 3.82
N SER A 223 30.74 -19.83 4.87
CA SER A 223 31.04 -21.27 4.78
C SER A 223 29.82 -22.15 5.11
N GLY A 224 29.58 -23.20 4.31
CA GLY A 224 28.54 -24.20 4.56
C GLY A 224 27.11 -23.66 4.42
N SER A 225 26.20 -24.14 5.28
CA SER A 225 24.77 -23.80 5.31
C SER A 225 24.45 -22.31 5.46
N GLY A 226 25.40 -21.50 5.96
CA GLY A 226 25.24 -20.05 6.09
C GLY A 226 25.30 -19.27 4.76
N ARG A 227 25.89 -19.86 3.71
CA ARG A 227 26.07 -19.20 2.41
C ARG A 227 24.72 -18.93 1.71
N GLY A 228 23.81 -19.90 1.73
CA GLY A 228 22.51 -19.76 1.09
C GLY A 228 21.67 -18.64 1.70
N ILE A 229 21.62 -18.58 3.04
CA ILE A 229 20.93 -17.50 3.77
C ILE A 229 21.52 -16.13 3.43
N TYR A 230 22.85 -16.03 3.37
CA TYR A 230 23.53 -14.80 2.99
C TYR A 230 23.20 -14.36 1.55
N ILE A 231 23.19 -15.30 0.59
CA ILE A 231 22.83 -15.03 -0.81
C ILE A 231 21.40 -14.50 -0.87
N VAL A 232 20.45 -15.20 -0.26
CA VAL A 232 19.03 -14.79 -0.26
C VAL A 232 18.88 -13.40 0.34
N LYS A 233 19.50 -13.13 1.50
CA LYS A 233 19.44 -11.82 2.17
C LYS A 233 19.96 -10.67 1.30
N LYS A 234 20.90 -10.93 0.37
CA LYS A 234 21.40 -9.93 -0.58
C LYS A 234 20.48 -9.72 -1.78
N MET A 235 19.66 -10.71 -2.10
CA MET A 235 18.78 -10.71 -3.26
C MET A 235 17.36 -10.26 -2.96
N VAL A 236 16.91 -10.23 -1.71
CA VAL A 236 15.54 -9.85 -1.33
C VAL A 236 15.50 -8.53 -0.55
N ASP A 237 14.35 -7.85 -0.56
CA ASP A 237 14.14 -6.61 0.19
C ASP A 237 13.87 -6.87 1.68
N SER A 238 13.30 -8.02 2.00
CA SER A 238 13.06 -8.47 3.37
C SER A 238 13.11 -9.99 3.44
N ILE A 239 13.67 -10.51 4.54
CA ILE A 239 13.66 -11.93 4.90
C ILE A 239 13.36 -12.06 6.39
N LYS A 240 12.51 -13.02 6.74
CA LYS A 240 12.16 -13.33 8.12
C LYS A 240 12.02 -14.84 8.27
N TYR A 241 12.53 -15.38 9.36
CA TYR A 241 12.30 -16.77 9.75
C TYR A 241 11.29 -16.82 10.91
N THR A 242 10.38 -17.79 10.86
CA THR A 242 9.37 -18.08 11.88
C THR A 242 9.28 -19.59 12.12
N ASN A 243 8.42 -20.01 13.06
CA ASN A 243 8.22 -21.42 13.41
C ASN A 243 9.55 -22.16 13.72
N ASN A 244 10.36 -21.60 14.62
CA ASN A 244 11.69 -22.13 14.97
C ASN A 244 12.66 -22.28 13.78
N GLY A 245 12.56 -21.43 12.76
CA GLY A 245 13.42 -21.48 11.57
C GLY A 245 12.91 -22.40 10.46
N LYS A 246 11.80 -23.11 10.65
CA LYS A 246 11.19 -23.99 9.63
C LYS A 246 10.48 -23.22 8.52
N LYS A 247 10.02 -21.99 8.81
CA LYS A 247 9.33 -21.14 7.84
C LYS A 247 10.19 -19.93 7.52
N VAL A 248 10.45 -19.71 6.24
CA VAL A 248 11.08 -18.50 5.72
C VAL A 248 10.03 -17.69 4.96
N GLU A 249 10.01 -16.37 5.19
CA GLU A 249 9.15 -15.41 4.51
C GLU A 249 10.04 -14.35 3.86
N ILE A 250 9.88 -14.11 2.56
CA ILE A 250 10.63 -13.09 1.83
C ILE A 250 9.70 -12.13 1.09
N ILE A 251 10.22 -10.91 0.89
CA ILE A 251 9.60 -9.88 0.05
C ILE A 251 10.63 -9.44 -0.98
N LYS A 252 10.21 -9.42 -2.26
CA LYS A 252 11.00 -8.84 -3.35
C LYS A 252 10.14 -7.82 -4.10
N LYS A 253 10.58 -6.57 -4.14
CA LYS A 253 9.96 -5.49 -4.92
C LYS A 253 10.32 -5.62 -6.39
N ARG A 254 9.39 -5.18 -7.25
CA ARG A 254 9.57 -5.10 -8.71
C ARG A 254 10.83 -4.33 -9.09
#